data_AF-A0A7S0GDX7-F1
#
_entry.id   AF-A0A7S0GDX7-F1
#
_cell.length_a   1.000
_cell.length_b   1.000
_cell.length_c   1.000
_cell.angle_alpha   90.00
_cell.angle_beta   90.00
_cell.angle_gamma   90.00
#
_symmetry.space_group_name_H-M   'P 1'
#
loop_
_entity.id
_entity.type
_entity.pdbx_description
1 polymer ?
#
loop_
_entity_poly.entity_id
_entity_poly.type
_entity_poly.pdbx_seq_one_letter_code
_entity_poly.pdbx_strand_id
1 'polypeptide(L)'
;TTPAGITFLLTNILYGVAGLLLTLKGDIIFGTLVETAGLVSYIYHYSQLKFGPDRPEVRLALLGDYFTAGTALLTGFAYLGSVELSLVDVPLDLVLVAGGSIGCLCLSWVWEFGVAYLVWHSLWHIGSAYTAFLVGNLHALAA
;
A
#
# COMPACT_ATOMS: atom_id res chain seq x y z
N THR A 1 17.99 0.12 14.88
CA THR A 1 16.67 0.68 14.50
C THR A 1 16.08 1.41 15.68
N THR A 2 15.53 2.61 15.48
CA THR A 2 14.90 3.40 16.56
C THR A 2 13.46 2.93 16.81
N PRO A 3 12.84 3.24 17.97
CA PRO A 3 11.43 2.93 18.22
C PRO A 3 10.48 3.51 17.17
N ALA A 4 10.75 4.72 16.68
CA ALA A 4 9.99 5.34 15.59
C ALA A 4 10.10 4.53 14.29
N GLY A 5 11.31 4.06 13.94
CA GLY A 5 11.52 3.21 12.76
C GLY A 5 10.81 1.85 12.88
N ILE A 6 10.80 1.24 14.07
CA ILE A 6 10.06 -0.01 14.32
C ILE A 6 8.56 0.23 14.14
N THR A 7 8.03 1.31 14.72
CA THR A 7 6.60 1.64 14.59
C THR A 7 6.20 1.88 13.14
N PHE A 8 7.04 2.58 12.38
CA PHE A 8 6.88 2.76 10.95
C PHE A 8 6.85 1.41 10.20
N LEU A 9 7.78 0.50 10.47
CA LEU A 9 7.79 -0.83 9.84
C LEU A 9 6.52 -1.63 10.12
N LEU A 10 5.98 -1.54 11.34
CA LEU A 10 4.76 -2.26 11.74
C LEU A 10 3.53 -1.86 10.92
N THR A 11 3.51 -0.69 10.31
CA THR A 11 2.39 -0.27 9.44
C THR A 11 2.22 -1.19 8.22
N ASN A 12 3.28 -1.87 7.78
CA ASN A 12 3.21 -2.85 6.69
C ASN A 12 2.39 -4.10 7.04
N ILE A 13 2.18 -4.40 8.33
CA ILE A 13 1.34 -5.53 8.76
C ILE A 13 -0.08 -5.37 8.22
N LEU A 14 -0.56 -4.14 8.01
CA LEU A 14 -1.90 -3.90 7.50
C LEU A 14 -2.10 -4.40 6.07
N TYR A 15 -1.05 -4.39 5.23
CA TYR A 15 -1.12 -5.04 3.93
C TYR A 15 -1.29 -6.56 4.06
N GLY A 16 -0.54 -7.19 4.98
CA GLY A 16 -0.71 -8.62 5.27
C GLY A 16 -2.11 -8.95 5.78
N VAL A 17 -2.66 -8.13 6.68
CA VAL A 17 -4.04 -8.29 7.17
C VAL A 17 -5.06 -8.11 6.04
N ALA A 18 -4.92 -7.05 5.24
CA ALA A 18 -5.81 -6.78 4.12
C ALA A 18 -5.80 -7.92 3.09
N GLY A 19 -4.61 -8.39 2.71
CA GLY A 19 -4.45 -9.47 1.75
C GLY A 19 -4.97 -10.82 2.25
N LEU A 20 -4.73 -11.15 3.51
CA LEU A 20 -5.31 -12.34 4.14
C LEU A 20 -6.84 -12.28 4.15
N LEU A 21 -7.41 -11.15 4.54
CA LEU A 21 -8.87 -10.98 4.56
C LEU A 21 -9.49 -11.10 3.17
N LEU A 22 -8.84 -10.57 2.13
CA LEU A 22 -9.28 -10.73 0.73
C LEU A 22 -9.23 -12.19 0.28
N THR A 23 -8.14 -12.88 0.59
CA THR A 23 -7.98 -14.30 0.28
C THR A 23 -9.06 -15.15 0.96
N LEU A 24 -9.37 -14.86 2.23
CA LEU A 24 -10.45 -15.53 2.97
C LEU A 24 -11.85 -15.24 2.40
N LYS A 25 -12.03 -14.12 1.69
CA LYS A 25 -13.25 -13.77 0.97
C LYS A 25 -13.32 -14.36 -0.45
N GLY A 26 -12.31 -15.13 -0.85
CA GLY A 26 -12.25 -15.79 -2.16
C GLY A 26 -11.47 -15.03 -3.23
N ASP A 27 -11.02 -13.80 -2.96
CA ASP A 27 -10.23 -13.01 -3.90
C ASP A 27 -8.73 -13.23 -3.68
N ILE A 28 -8.25 -14.35 -4.21
CA ILE A 28 -6.86 -14.79 -4.10
C ILE A 28 -5.92 -13.83 -4.85
N ILE A 29 -6.37 -13.25 -5.97
CA ILE A 29 -5.53 -12.41 -6.84
C ILE A 29 -5.21 -11.09 -6.12
N PHE A 30 -6.23 -10.34 -5.71
CA PHE A 30 -5.98 -9.09 -4.97
C PHE A 30 -5.36 -9.37 -3.61
N GLY A 31 -5.75 -10.46 -2.94
CA GLY A 31 -5.12 -10.88 -1.69
C GLY A 31 -3.61 -11.02 -1.83
N THR A 32 -3.15 -11.81 -2.81
CA THR A 32 -1.72 -12.05 -3.06
C THR A 32 -0.99 -10.78 -3.47
N LEU A 33 -1.59 -9.93 -4.31
CA LEU A 33 -0.98 -8.67 -4.73
C LEU A 33 -0.72 -7.74 -3.54
N VAL A 34 -1.69 -7.61 -2.63
CA VAL A 34 -1.58 -6.75 -1.45
C VAL A 34 -0.54 -7.30 -0.47
N GLU A 35 -0.54 -8.60 -0.20
CA GLU A 35 0.48 -9.21 0.67
C GLU A 35 1.89 -9.05 0.10
N THR A 36 2.04 -9.26 -1.22
CA THR A 36 3.33 -9.14 -1.90
C THR A 36 3.85 -7.70 -1.85
N ALA A 37 3.00 -6.72 -2.15
CA ALA A 37 3.36 -5.31 -2.04
C ALA A 37 3.78 -4.95 -0.59
N GLY A 38 3.02 -5.39 0.41
CA GLY A 38 3.37 -5.15 1.81
C GLY A 38 4.66 -5.81 2.27
N LEU A 39 4.92 -7.05 1.82
CA LEU A 39 6.15 -7.76 2.16
C LEU A 39 7.38 -7.10 1.52
N VAL A 40 7.30 -6.75 0.24
CA VAL A 40 8.40 -6.10 -0.46
C VAL A 40 8.65 -4.69 0.08
N SER A 41 7.59 -3.94 0.40
CA SER A 41 7.68 -2.65 1.08
C SER A 41 8.35 -2.77 2.46
N TYR A 42 7.98 -3.78 3.25
CA TYR A 42 8.65 -4.06 4.52
C TYR A 42 10.15 -4.35 4.32
N ILE A 43 10.51 -5.18 3.33
CA ILE A 43 11.91 -5.50 3.01
C ILE A 43 12.68 -4.23 2.65
N TYR A 44 12.11 -3.36 1.80
CA TYR A 44 12.71 -2.08 1.43
C TYR A 44 12.96 -1.20 2.66
N HIS A 45 11.92 -0.90 3.44
CA HIS A 45 12.05 0.00 4.59
C HIS A 45 12.92 -0.58 5.70
N TYR A 46 12.88 -1.89 5.92
CA TYR A 46 13.78 -2.54 6.87
C TYR A 46 15.24 -2.39 6.41
N SER A 47 15.51 -2.62 5.12
CA SER A 47 16.84 -2.47 4.55
C SER A 47 17.31 -1.02 4.60
N GLN A 48 16.43 -0.06 4.31
CA GLN A 48 16.69 1.37 4.41
C GLN A 48 17.08 1.78 5.84
N LEU A 49 16.33 1.33 6.86
CA LEU A 49 16.60 1.61 8.26
C LEU A 49 17.86 0.93 8.79
N LYS A 50 18.21 -0.25 8.25
CA LYS A 50 19.36 -1.04 8.70
C LYS A 50 20.67 -0.61 8.06
N PHE A 51 20.66 -0.35 6.76
CA PHE A 51 21.88 -0.15 5.96
C PHE A 51 22.09 1.28 5.48
N GLY A 52 21.06 2.13 5.60
CA GLY A 52 21.02 3.49 5.07
C GLY A 52 20.52 3.53 3.61
N PRO A 53 19.95 4.67 3.16
CA PRO A 53 19.27 4.78 1.86
C PRO A 53 20.21 4.67 0.64
N ASP A 54 21.51 4.96 0.80
CA ASP A 54 22.45 5.06 -0.32
C ASP A 54 23.02 3.73 -0.81
N ARG A 55 22.70 2.62 -0.14
CA ARG A 55 23.23 1.30 -0.50
C ARG A 55 22.57 0.76 -1.76
N PRO A 56 23.33 0.13 -2.69
CA PRO A 56 22.77 -0.39 -3.94
C PRO A 56 21.69 -1.45 -3.69
N GLU A 57 21.82 -2.27 -2.64
CA GLU A 57 20.83 -3.27 -2.26
C GLU A 57 19.51 -2.63 -1.82
N VAL A 58 19.57 -1.47 -1.15
CA VAL A 58 18.38 -0.71 -0.73
C VAL A 58 17.68 -0.09 -1.93
N ARG A 59 18.44 0.42 -2.91
CA ARG A 59 17.90 0.94 -4.17
C ARG A 59 17.24 -0.15 -5.02
N LEU A 60 17.81 -1.35 -5.02
CA LEU A 60 17.19 -2.51 -5.66
C LEU A 60 15.90 -2.92 -4.96
N ALA A 61 15.89 -2.95 -3.62
CA ALA A 61 14.69 -3.22 -2.85
C ALA A 61 13.59 -2.17 -3.11
N LEU A 62 13.96 -0.88 -3.21
CA LEU A 62 13.05 0.21 -3.60
C LEU A 62 12.43 0.00 -4.98
N LEU A 63 13.23 -0.43 -5.96
CA LEU A 63 12.70 -0.72 -7.30
C LEU A 63 11.68 -1.87 -7.27
N GLY A 64 11.94 -2.91 -6.48
CA GLY A 64 10.99 -4.00 -6.25
C GLY A 64 9.71 -3.53 -5.58
N ASP A 65 9.83 -2.66 -4.58
CA ASP A 65 8.69 -2.04 -3.89
C ASP A 65 7.82 -1.25 -4.87
N TYR A 66 8.41 -0.35 -5.66
CA TYR A 66 7.70 0.39 -6.70
C TYR A 66 7.03 -0.51 -7.74
N PHE A 67 7.70 -1.58 -8.17
CA PHE A 67 7.13 -2.51 -9.14
C PHE A 67 5.90 -3.24 -8.56
N THR A 68 5.99 -3.76 -7.34
CA THR A 68 4.90 -4.51 -6.71
C THR A 68 3.75 -3.61 -6.29
N ALA A 69 4.02 -2.46 -5.68
CA ALA A 69 3.01 -1.46 -5.36
C ALA A 69 2.33 -0.91 -6.62
N GLY A 70 3.11 -0.60 -7.66
CA GLY A 70 2.60 -0.15 -8.95
C GLY A 70 1.71 -1.19 -9.63
N THR A 71 2.11 -2.47 -9.59
CA THR A 71 1.29 -3.57 -10.12
C THR A 71 -0.04 -3.68 -9.38
N ALA A 72 -0.02 -3.72 -8.05
CA ALA A 72 -1.24 -3.79 -7.24
C ALA A 72 -2.20 -2.61 -7.51
N LEU A 73 -1.64 -1.39 -7.57
CA LEU A 73 -2.38 -0.17 -7.85
C LEU A 73 -2.99 -0.18 -9.26
N LEU A 74 -2.21 -0.53 -10.28
CA LEU A 74 -2.68 -0.59 -11.67
C LEU A 74 -3.74 -1.67 -11.87
N THR A 75 -3.60 -2.83 -11.25
CA THR A 75 -4.63 -3.88 -11.27
C THR A 75 -5.93 -3.39 -10.64
N GLY A 76 -5.86 -2.68 -9.51
CA GLY A 76 -7.04 -2.08 -8.88
C GLY A 76 -7.72 -1.04 -9.76
N PHE A 77 -6.96 -0.14 -10.37
CA PHE A 77 -7.51 0.84 -11.33
C PHE A 77 -8.10 0.17 -12.58
N ALA A 78 -7.44 -0.85 -13.12
CA ALA A 78 -7.94 -1.60 -14.28
C ALA A 78 -9.26 -2.29 -13.95
N TYR A 79 -9.38 -2.90 -12.77
CA TYR A 79 -10.64 -3.48 -12.30
C TYR A 79 -11.73 -2.41 -12.21
N LEU A 80 -11.49 -1.30 -11.49
CA LEU A 80 -12.47 -0.22 -11.33
C LEU A 80 -12.89 0.41 -12.66
N GLY A 81 -12.00 0.47 -13.65
CA GLY A 81 -12.32 0.95 -14.99
C GLY A 81 -12.99 -0.08 -15.90
N SER A 82 -12.91 -1.37 -15.56
CA SER A 82 -13.52 -2.47 -16.33
C SER A 82 -14.98 -2.73 -15.96
N VAL A 83 -15.37 -2.40 -14.73
CA VAL A 83 -16.75 -2.45 -14.30
C VAL A 83 -17.48 -1.21 -14.83
N GLU A 84 -18.69 -1.38 -15.35
CA GLU A 84 -19.58 -0.25 -15.70
C GLU A 84 -20.10 0.46 -14.44
N LEU A 85 -19.19 0.88 -13.55
CA LEU A 85 -19.51 1.72 -12.42
C LEU A 85 -19.76 3.13 -12.96
N SER A 86 -20.95 3.67 -12.71
CA SER A 86 -21.09 5.12 -12.77
C SER A 86 -20.25 5.72 -11.64
N LEU A 87 -19.76 6.96 -11.78
CA LEU A 87 -19.05 7.66 -10.70
C LEU A 87 -19.88 7.78 -9.39
N VAL A 88 -21.18 7.53 -9.46
CA VAL A 88 -22.12 7.54 -8.33
C VAL A 88 -22.10 6.21 -7.55
N ASP A 89 -21.65 5.12 -8.18
CA ASP A 89 -21.67 3.76 -7.61
C ASP A 89 -20.39 3.42 -6.83
N VAL A 90 -19.34 4.23 -6.99
CA VAL A 90 -18.10 4.05 -6.22
C VAL A 90 -18.32 4.46 -4.77
N PRO A 91 -18.09 3.58 -3.78
CA PRO A 91 -18.27 3.91 -2.38
C PRO A 91 -17.48 5.16 -1.97
N LEU A 92 -18.14 6.10 -1.29
CA LEU A 92 -17.52 7.38 -0.92
C LEU A 92 -16.31 7.18 0.00
N ASP A 93 -16.36 6.20 0.90
CA ASP A 93 -15.25 5.84 1.77
C ASP A 93 -14.01 5.38 0.97
N LEU A 94 -14.19 4.62 -0.12
CA LEU A 94 -13.11 4.28 -1.04
C LEU A 94 -12.44 5.55 -1.58
N VAL A 95 -13.24 6.49 -2.09
CA VAL A 95 -12.73 7.74 -2.69
C VAL A 95 -11.97 8.57 -1.65
N LEU A 96 -12.54 8.72 -0.45
CA LEU A 96 -11.94 9.50 0.63
C LEU A 96 -10.63 8.89 1.13
N VAL A 97 -10.61 7.57 1.34
CA VAL A 97 -9.40 6.87 1.81
C VAL A 97 -8.33 6.85 0.71
N ALA A 98 -8.68 6.57 -0.54
CA ALA A 98 -7.74 6.57 -1.65
C ALA A 98 -7.13 7.96 -1.85
N GLY A 99 -7.96 9.00 -1.89
CA GLY A 99 -7.53 10.39 -2.02
C GLY A 99 -6.67 10.84 -0.83
N GLY A 100 -7.09 10.52 0.39
CA GLY A 100 -6.33 10.81 1.61
C GLY A 100 -4.98 10.10 1.64
N SER A 101 -4.94 8.84 1.20
CA SER A 101 -3.72 8.04 1.09
C SER A 101 -2.76 8.69 0.10
N ILE A 102 -3.20 8.98 -1.13
CA ILE A 102 -2.37 9.67 -2.14
C ILE A 102 -1.86 11.00 -1.60
N GLY A 103 -2.72 11.76 -0.91
CA GLY A 103 -2.29 12.99 -0.23
C GLY A 103 -1.14 12.75 0.76
N CYS A 104 -1.23 11.73 1.60
CA CYS A 104 -0.18 11.35 2.54
C CYS A 104 1.12 10.93 1.83
N LEU A 105 1.03 10.22 0.70
CA LEU A 105 2.20 9.88 -0.12
C LEU A 105 2.87 11.14 -0.67
N CYS A 106 2.10 12.05 -1.26
CA CYS A 106 2.61 13.32 -1.78
C CYS A 106 3.29 14.15 -0.69
N LEU A 107 2.72 14.19 0.51
CA LEU A 107 3.34 14.88 1.66
C LEU A 107 4.64 14.20 2.10
N SER A 108 4.76 12.87 1.96
CA SER A 108 6.03 12.18 2.24
C SER A 108 7.16 12.53 1.26
N TRP A 109 6.83 13.02 0.06
CA TRP A 109 7.84 13.59 -0.85
C TRP A 109 8.20 15.03 -0.53
N VAL A 110 7.33 15.79 0.13
CA VAL A 110 7.68 17.14 0.63
C VAL A 110 8.64 17.03 1.81
N TRP A 111 8.39 16.08 2.70
CA TRP A 111 9.27 15.77 3.83
C TRP A 111 9.91 14.40 3.62
N GLU A 112 11.01 14.35 2.87
CA GLU A 112 11.67 13.09 2.51
C GLU A 112 12.42 12.40 3.68
N PHE A 113 12.58 13.09 4.82
CA PHE A 113 13.32 12.58 5.98
C PHE A 113 12.73 13.01 7.32
N GLY A 114 13.14 12.31 8.39
CA GLY A 114 12.78 12.62 9.76
C GLY A 114 11.39 12.13 10.18
N VAL A 115 10.87 12.65 11.29
CA VAL A 115 9.60 12.18 11.88
C VAL A 115 8.40 12.49 10.98
N ALA A 116 8.40 13.64 10.31
CA ALA A 116 7.32 14.01 9.39
C ALA A 116 7.17 13.00 8.25
N TYR A 117 8.30 12.59 7.64
CA TYR A 117 8.32 11.51 6.65
C TYR A 117 7.66 10.24 7.20
N LEU A 118 8.12 9.77 8.36
CA LEU A 118 7.63 8.52 8.95
C LEU A 118 6.13 8.57 9.23
N VAL A 119 5.60 9.72 9.68
CA VAL A 119 4.17 9.89 9.95
C VAL A 119 3.36 9.86 8.66
N TRP A 120 3.71 10.69 7.67
CA TRP A 120 2.94 10.76 6.43
C TRP A 120 3.03 9.47 5.63
N HIS A 121 4.21 8.85 5.58
CA HIS A 121 4.39 7.57 4.89
C HIS A 121 3.71 6.40 5.63
N SER A 122 3.63 6.44 6.97
CA SER A 122 2.80 5.51 7.74
C SER A 122 1.32 5.62 7.38
N LEU A 123 0.80 6.85 7.27
CA LEU A 123 -0.60 7.10 6.89
C LEU A 123 -0.87 6.66 5.45
N TRP A 124 0.11 6.81 4.55
CA TRP A 124 0.06 6.20 3.22
C TRP A 124 -0.09 4.68 3.32
N HIS A 125 0.74 3.97 4.10
CA HIS A 125 0.61 2.51 4.24
C HIS A 125 -0.76 2.07 4.75
N ILE A 126 -1.26 2.75 5.78
CA ILE A 126 -2.56 2.44 6.39
C ILE A 126 -3.69 2.68 5.36
N GLY A 127 -3.68 3.85 4.72
CA GLY A 127 -4.71 4.25 3.76
C GLY A 127 -4.69 3.40 2.49
N SER A 128 -3.52 3.09 1.95
CA SER A 128 -3.38 2.31 0.72
C SER A 128 -3.74 0.84 0.96
N ALA A 129 -3.36 0.25 2.11
CA ALA A 129 -3.77 -1.10 2.48
C ALA A 129 -5.30 -1.21 2.60
N TYR A 130 -5.93 -0.23 3.27
CA TYR A 130 -7.38 -0.20 3.40
C TYR A 130 -8.08 0.05 2.06
N THR A 131 -7.54 0.94 1.23
CA THR A 131 -8.02 1.16 -0.14
C THR A 131 -7.98 -0.13 -0.94
N ALA A 132 -6.86 -0.86 -0.91
CA ALA A 132 -6.71 -2.11 -1.62
C ALA A 132 -7.69 -3.19 -1.13
N PHE A 133 -7.94 -3.26 0.18
CA PHE A 133 -8.99 -4.11 0.75
C PHE A 133 -10.38 -3.74 0.22
N LEU A 134 -10.74 -2.46 0.16
CA LEU A 134 -12.04 -2.01 -0.35
C LEU A 134 -12.22 -2.34 -1.84
N VAL A 135 -11.20 -2.10 -2.67
CA VAL A 135 -11.23 -2.47 -4.09
C VAL A 135 -11.37 -3.99 -4.27
N GLY A 136 -10.53 -4.78 -3.59
CA GLY A 136 -10.61 -6.24 -3.67
C GLY A 136 -11.93 -6.78 -3.12
N ASN A 137 -12.52 -6.13 -2.11
CA ASN A 137 -13.83 -6.53 -1.61
C ASN A 137 -14.96 -6.27 -2.62
N LEU A 138 -14.89 -5.18 -3.39
CA LEU A 138 -15.81 -4.96 -4.51
C LEU A 138 -15.64 -6.04 -5.58
N HIS A 139 -14.40 -6.40 -5.91
CA HIS A 139 -14.10 -7.46 -6.87
C HIS A 139 -14.62 -8.83 -6.40
N ALA A 140 -14.38 -9.19 -5.14
CA ALA A 140 -14.89 -10.42 -4.53
C ALA A 140 -16.42 -10.53 -4.55
N LEU A 141 -17.14 -9.40 -4.42
CA LEU A 141 -18.60 -9.37 -4.47
C LEU A 141 -19.17 -9.46 -5.90
N ALA A 142 -18.35 -9.15 -6.90
CA ALA A 142 -18.73 -9.20 -8.32
C ALA A 142 -18.40 -10.55 -8.98
N ALA A 143 -17.57 -11.39 -8.34
CA ALA A 143 -17.15 -12.71 -8.82
C ALA A 143 -18.09 -13.83 -8.33
#